data_AF-A0A7V9TH75-F1
#
_entry.id   AF-A0A7V9TH75-F1
#
_cell.length_a   1.000
_cell.length_b   1.000
_cell.length_c   1.000
_cell.angle_alpha   90.00
_cell.angle_beta   90.00
_cell.angle_gamma   90.00
#
_symmetry.space_group_name_H-M   'P 1'
#
loop_
_entity.id
_entity.type
_entity.pdbx_description
1 polymer ?
#
loop_
_entity_poly.entity_id
_entity_poly.type
_entity_poly.pdbx_seq_one_letter_code
_entity_poly.pdbx_strand_id
1 'polypeptide(L)'
;MRSALVLLVSLSLGLTGKVAAQTGYRVNADEENIRAEANGDRVAVVNRGFRLVGGEARGQWRQITLDAWVPARSVTVSRRDGFTLAVGSGGAALHTEPGGSPVGRTMGGVQLNEVSRQGSWVRVQRPAWIWSPSLAPAPLPATSRTAAPPPATRNAPVAADSVAAPSPAPVAAGRTLSRSPDGRDTIAHVGRETQMEVLGREGEWARVRVEGWVRVGANESLNAPGPLRDLSLRALRADPERFRGATLQWQVQFMALQRADSVRTDFQRGEPYILARDPGGEPGFVYIAVPNTLLAEVRKLAPLERIEVVARVRSGRSPLTGHPVLELVELRR
;
A
#
# COMPACT_ATOMS: atom_id res chain seq x y z
N MET A 1 26.49 39.35 -52.30
CA MET A 1 26.07 37.96 -52.57
C MET A 1 25.77 37.32 -51.22
N ARG A 2 24.59 36.69 -51.11
CA ARG A 2 23.94 36.28 -49.85
C ARG A 2 24.52 34.96 -49.34
N SER A 3 24.97 34.92 -48.09
CA SER A 3 25.41 33.70 -47.41
C SER A 3 24.18 32.91 -46.94
N ALA A 4 24.02 31.70 -47.47
CA ALA A 4 22.97 30.75 -47.09
C ALA A 4 23.39 29.97 -45.85
N LEU A 5 22.62 30.10 -44.78
CA LEU A 5 22.73 29.32 -43.55
C LEU A 5 22.02 27.97 -43.77
N VAL A 6 22.79 26.88 -43.83
CA VAL A 6 22.25 25.51 -43.89
C VAL A 6 21.78 25.14 -42.49
N LEU A 7 20.46 25.03 -42.30
CA LEU A 7 19.83 24.56 -41.08
C LEU A 7 19.76 23.02 -41.12
N LEU A 8 20.66 22.37 -40.39
CA LEU A 8 20.59 20.92 -40.14
C LEU A 8 19.50 20.67 -39.08
N VAL A 9 18.32 20.24 -39.54
CA VAL A 9 17.26 19.71 -38.67
C VAL A 9 17.65 18.30 -38.26
N SER A 10 18.14 18.15 -37.03
CA SER A 10 18.39 16.84 -36.42
C SER A 10 17.05 16.23 -35.99
N LEU A 11 16.60 15.22 -36.73
CA LEU A 11 15.44 14.39 -36.44
C LEU A 11 15.76 13.46 -35.27
N SER A 12 15.38 13.83 -34.06
CA SER A 12 15.50 12.96 -32.87
C SER A 12 14.30 11.99 -32.80
N LEU A 13 14.50 10.79 -33.34
CA LEU A 13 13.71 9.58 -33.02
C LEU A 13 14.25 9.00 -31.71
N GLY A 14 13.42 8.87 -30.66
CA GLY A 14 13.89 8.32 -29.39
C GLY A 14 12.79 8.01 -28.37
N LEU A 15 12.27 6.77 -28.45
CA LEU A 15 11.59 5.98 -27.42
C LEU A 15 10.46 6.64 -26.60
N THR A 16 9.23 6.45 -27.08
CA THR A 16 8.00 6.49 -26.28
C THR A 16 7.97 5.30 -25.31
N GLY A 17 8.72 5.38 -24.21
CA GLY A 17 8.48 4.51 -23.07
C GLY A 17 7.08 4.81 -22.53
N LYS A 18 6.19 3.81 -22.48
CA LYS A 18 4.92 3.91 -21.75
C LYS A 18 5.26 4.25 -20.31
N VAL A 19 5.09 5.51 -19.93
CA VAL A 19 5.18 5.94 -18.53
C VAL A 19 3.97 5.30 -17.85
N ALA A 20 4.18 4.15 -17.22
CA ALA A 20 3.20 3.58 -16.31
C ALA A 20 2.84 4.67 -15.29
N ALA A 21 1.55 4.94 -15.12
CA ALA A 21 1.07 5.95 -14.19
C ALA A 21 1.58 5.63 -12.78
N GLN A 22 2.61 6.37 -12.35
CA GLN A 22 3.21 6.24 -11.04
C GLN A 22 2.15 6.63 -10.00
N THR A 23 1.69 5.66 -9.21
CA THR A 23 0.66 5.90 -8.20
C THR A 23 1.33 6.08 -6.85
N GLY A 24 0.97 7.15 -6.13
CA GLY A 24 1.46 7.38 -4.78
C GLY A 24 0.76 6.46 -3.77
N TYR A 25 1.54 5.97 -2.83
CA TYR A 25 1.09 5.16 -1.70
C TYR A 25 1.65 5.70 -0.40
N ARG A 26 0.91 5.46 0.68
CA ARG A 26 1.38 5.59 2.06
C ARG A 26 1.31 4.23 2.76
N VAL A 27 2.29 3.93 3.59
CA VAL A 27 2.24 2.75 4.47
C VAL A 27 1.16 2.97 5.53
N ASN A 28 0.26 2.01 5.67
CA ASN A 28 -0.83 2.03 6.66
C ASN A 28 -0.59 1.10 7.87
N ALA A 29 0.35 0.16 7.75
CA ALA A 29 0.84 -0.64 8.88
C ALA A 29 1.79 0.17 9.77
N ASP A 30 1.87 -0.15 11.07
CA ASP A 30 2.83 0.48 12.00
C ASP A 30 4.27 0.33 11.50
N GLU A 31 4.58 -0.85 11.00
CA GLU A 31 5.87 -1.24 10.43
C GLU A 31 5.60 -2.17 9.23
N GLU A 32 6.31 -1.97 8.11
CA GLU A 32 6.19 -2.81 6.92
C GLU A 32 7.56 -3.13 6.31
N ASN A 33 7.72 -4.35 5.80
CA ASN A 33 8.94 -4.82 5.16
C ASN A 33 8.96 -4.46 3.67
N ILE A 34 10.11 -3.95 3.23
CA ILE A 34 10.46 -3.80 1.81
C ILE A 34 11.41 -4.93 1.45
N ARG A 35 11.16 -5.60 0.33
CA ARG A 35 11.91 -6.78 -0.13
C ARG A 35 12.52 -6.59 -1.51
N ALA A 36 13.60 -7.30 -1.81
CA ALA A 36 14.29 -7.20 -3.09
C ALA A 36 13.41 -7.71 -4.23
N GLU A 37 12.66 -8.78 -3.96
CA GLU A 37 11.69 -9.42 -4.84
C GLU A 37 10.42 -9.75 -4.07
N ALA A 38 9.33 -10.08 -4.78
CA ALA A 38 8.14 -10.65 -4.17
C ALA A 38 8.52 -11.92 -3.38
N ASN A 39 8.28 -11.92 -2.06
CA ASN A 39 8.73 -12.96 -1.12
C ASN A 39 10.26 -13.11 -0.95
N GLY A 40 11.08 -12.24 -1.56
CA GLY A 40 12.54 -12.33 -1.49
C GLY A 40 13.15 -11.74 -0.20
N ASP A 41 14.46 -11.51 -0.22
CA ASP A 41 15.21 -10.98 0.92
C ASP A 41 14.72 -9.60 1.35
N ARG A 42 14.76 -9.36 2.67
CA ARG A 42 14.39 -8.06 3.25
C ARG A 42 15.49 -7.04 2.98
N VAL A 43 15.07 -5.89 2.47
CA VAL A 43 15.91 -4.75 2.10
C VAL A 43 15.77 -3.64 3.13
N ALA A 44 14.55 -3.39 3.59
CA ALA A 44 14.27 -2.36 4.57
C ALA A 44 13.00 -2.67 5.36
N VAL A 45 12.81 -1.87 6.40
CA VAL A 45 11.64 -1.78 7.25
C VAL A 45 11.23 -0.31 7.28
N VAL A 46 9.96 0.00 7.06
CA VAL A 46 9.44 1.37 7.01
C VAL A 46 8.21 1.51 7.90
N ASN A 47 8.04 2.70 8.48
CA ASN A 47 6.99 2.97 9.45
C ASN A 47 5.71 3.46 8.76
N ARG A 48 4.58 3.44 9.51
CA ARG A 48 3.32 4.06 9.08
C ARG A 48 3.55 5.49 8.58
N GLY A 49 2.88 5.82 7.49
CA GLY A 49 2.92 7.15 6.88
C GLY A 49 4.08 7.37 5.91
N PHE A 50 5.03 6.43 5.82
CA PHE A 50 6.07 6.50 4.80
C PHE A 50 5.44 6.51 3.40
N ARG A 51 5.88 7.46 2.55
CA ARG A 51 5.34 7.67 1.21
C ARG A 51 6.25 7.01 0.18
N LEU A 52 5.64 6.35 -0.79
CA LEU A 52 6.33 5.62 -1.84
C LEU A 52 5.56 5.70 -3.15
N VAL A 53 6.30 5.51 -4.24
CA VAL A 53 5.75 5.41 -5.58
C VAL A 53 5.60 3.93 -5.91
N GLY A 54 4.38 3.51 -6.21
CA GLY A 54 4.08 2.15 -6.64
C GLY A 54 3.96 2.03 -8.15
N GLY A 55 4.51 0.94 -8.66
CA GLY A 55 4.39 0.46 -10.03
C GLY A 55 3.48 -0.77 -10.10
N GLU A 56 3.93 -1.79 -10.82
CA GLU A 56 3.13 -2.98 -11.12
C GLU A 56 2.78 -3.80 -9.88
N ALA A 57 1.59 -4.41 -9.91
CA ALA A 57 1.15 -5.37 -8.90
C ALA A 57 1.43 -6.80 -9.41
N ARG A 58 1.98 -7.65 -8.54
CA ARG A 58 2.15 -9.09 -8.79
C ARG A 58 1.58 -9.87 -7.62
N GLY A 59 0.38 -10.40 -7.81
CA GLY A 59 -0.38 -11.00 -6.70
C GLY A 59 -0.61 -9.98 -5.60
N GLN A 60 -0.21 -10.32 -4.37
CA GLN A 60 -0.33 -9.41 -3.22
C GLN A 60 0.88 -8.48 -3.05
N TRP A 61 1.87 -8.55 -3.93
CA TRP A 61 3.06 -7.70 -3.90
C TRP A 61 2.90 -6.50 -4.84
N ARG A 62 3.38 -5.34 -4.39
CA ARG A 62 3.47 -4.13 -5.19
C ARG A 62 4.93 -3.79 -5.44
N GLN A 63 5.30 -3.61 -6.70
CA GLN A 63 6.60 -3.05 -7.02
C GLN A 63 6.61 -1.59 -6.61
N ILE A 64 7.68 -1.16 -5.95
CA ILE A 64 7.87 0.21 -5.47
C ILE A 64 9.30 0.64 -5.76
N THR A 65 9.50 1.95 -5.76
CA THR A 65 10.84 2.53 -5.67
C THR A 65 11.04 3.04 -4.25
N LEU A 66 11.94 2.40 -3.49
CA LEU A 66 12.43 2.97 -2.24
C LEU A 66 13.22 4.22 -2.60
N ASP A 67 12.79 5.39 -2.12
CA ASP A 67 13.48 6.67 -2.28
C ASP A 67 13.57 7.31 -0.90
N ALA A 68 14.79 7.50 -0.40
CA ALA A 68 15.04 7.98 0.95
C ALA A 68 16.43 8.58 1.09
N TRP A 69 16.64 9.33 2.16
CA TRP A 69 17.95 9.79 2.62
C TRP A 69 18.52 8.84 3.68
N VAL A 70 19.82 8.57 3.57
CA VAL A 70 20.59 7.80 4.56
C VAL A 70 21.85 8.56 4.99
N PRO A 71 22.37 8.35 6.22
CA PRO A 71 23.65 8.91 6.63
C PRO A 71 24.79 8.38 5.75
N ALA A 72 25.65 9.27 5.23
CA ALA A 72 26.76 8.90 4.37
C ALA A 72 27.73 7.90 5.02
N ARG A 73 27.90 7.98 6.35
CA ARG A 73 28.71 7.04 7.15
C ARG A 73 28.17 5.61 7.17
N SER A 74 26.90 5.40 6.83
CA SER A 74 26.25 4.09 6.88
C SER A 74 26.34 3.34 5.55
N VAL A 75 26.95 3.94 4.52
CA VAL A 75 27.09 3.37 3.19
C VAL A 75 28.53 3.44 2.71
N THR A 76 28.94 2.44 1.93
CA THR A 76 30.24 2.38 1.26
C THR A 76 30.03 2.20 -0.23
N VAL A 77 30.91 2.77 -1.05
CA VAL A 77 30.86 2.59 -2.52
C VAL A 77 30.98 1.10 -2.85
N SER A 78 30.08 0.63 -3.71
CA SER A 78 30.01 -0.74 -4.19
C SER A 78 29.64 -0.71 -5.67
N ARG A 79 30.05 -1.72 -6.46
CA ARG A 79 29.61 -1.88 -7.86
C ARG A 79 28.98 -3.25 -8.10
N ARG A 80 28.46 -3.85 -7.04
CA ARG A 80 27.87 -5.19 -7.05
C ARG A 80 26.45 -5.12 -7.61
N ASP A 81 26.11 -6.07 -8.48
CA ASP A 81 24.74 -6.28 -9.00
C ASP A 81 24.15 -5.01 -9.66
N GLY A 82 25.00 -4.13 -10.22
CA GLY A 82 24.59 -2.88 -10.88
C GLY A 82 24.24 -1.73 -9.93
N PHE A 83 24.44 -1.88 -8.62
CA PHE A 83 24.23 -0.82 -7.63
C PHE A 83 25.51 -0.04 -7.34
N THR A 84 25.39 1.19 -6.83
CA THR A 84 26.54 2.08 -6.56
C THR A 84 26.98 2.13 -5.10
N LEU A 85 26.14 1.65 -4.17
CA LEU A 85 26.38 1.69 -2.73
C LEU A 85 26.02 0.35 -2.07
N ALA A 86 26.72 0.02 -1.00
CA ALA A 86 26.38 -1.04 -0.06
C ALA A 86 26.17 -0.44 1.33
N VAL A 87 25.14 -0.89 2.04
CA VAL A 87 24.89 -0.52 3.43
C VAL A 87 25.80 -1.34 4.35
N GLY A 88 26.40 -0.70 5.35
CA GLY A 88 27.18 -1.39 6.37
C GLY A 88 26.37 -2.44 7.15
N SER A 89 27.02 -3.38 7.84
CA SER A 89 26.37 -4.49 8.53
C SER A 89 25.32 -4.08 9.57
N GLY A 90 25.45 -2.88 10.17
CA GLY A 90 24.49 -2.32 11.12
C GLY A 90 23.20 -1.74 10.51
N GLY A 91 23.08 -1.72 9.18
CA GLY A 91 21.97 -1.05 8.48
C GLY A 91 22.12 0.48 8.45
N ALA A 92 21.14 1.16 7.85
CA ALA A 92 21.06 2.62 7.81
C ALA A 92 19.66 3.10 8.16
N ALA A 93 19.55 4.17 8.95
CA ALA A 93 18.27 4.84 9.17
C ALA A 93 17.80 5.50 7.86
N LEU A 94 16.51 5.36 7.56
CA LEU A 94 15.86 5.96 6.39
C LEU A 94 15.18 7.26 6.82
N HIS A 95 15.32 8.31 6.01
CA HIS A 95 14.74 9.62 6.26
C HIS A 95 14.06 10.15 4.98
N THR A 96 13.01 10.96 5.13
CA THR A 96 12.39 11.66 3.99
C THR A 96 13.19 12.89 3.55
N GLU A 97 13.96 13.47 4.47
CA GLU A 97 14.81 14.64 4.24
C GLU A 97 16.08 14.57 5.11
N PRO A 98 17.17 15.25 4.71
CA PRO A 98 18.40 15.31 5.50
C PRO A 98 18.14 15.85 6.92
N GLY A 99 18.52 15.10 7.95
CA GLY A 99 18.38 15.53 9.35
C GLY A 99 16.98 15.40 9.94
N GLY A 100 15.97 14.98 9.17
CA GLY A 100 14.62 14.75 9.68
C GLY A 100 14.52 13.53 10.60
N SER A 101 13.33 13.24 11.11
CA SER A 101 13.08 12.03 11.91
C SER A 101 13.20 10.76 11.05
N PRO A 102 13.70 9.64 11.61
CA PRO A 102 13.80 8.39 10.89
C PRO A 102 12.40 7.81 10.62
N VAL A 103 12.15 7.42 9.37
CA VAL A 103 10.90 6.83 8.88
C VAL A 103 11.02 5.33 8.61
N GLY A 104 12.20 4.77 8.86
CA GLY A 104 12.49 3.36 8.67
C GLY A 104 13.97 3.05 8.84
N ARG A 105 14.37 1.82 8.46
CA ARG A 105 15.75 1.35 8.49
C ARG A 105 16.00 0.31 7.40
N THR A 106 17.16 0.37 6.75
CA THR A 106 17.64 -0.67 5.83
C THR A 106 18.29 -1.84 6.58
N MET A 107 18.28 -3.01 5.97
CA MET A 107 19.06 -4.16 6.43
C MET A 107 20.54 -3.96 6.09
N GLY A 108 21.43 -4.58 6.86
CA GLY A 108 22.87 -4.55 6.58
C GLY A 108 23.22 -5.32 5.30
N GLY A 109 24.23 -4.85 4.56
CA GLY A 109 24.71 -5.47 3.32
C GLY A 109 23.86 -5.20 2.08
N VAL A 110 22.71 -4.53 2.24
CA VAL A 110 21.81 -4.16 1.14
C VAL A 110 22.51 -3.23 0.16
N GLN A 111 22.29 -3.47 -1.13
CA GLN A 111 22.82 -2.62 -2.20
C GLN A 111 21.82 -1.52 -2.59
N LEU A 112 22.27 -0.31 -2.88
CA LEU A 112 21.44 0.87 -3.18
C LEU A 112 22.05 1.68 -4.33
N ASN A 113 21.22 2.44 -5.06
CA ASN A 113 21.70 3.42 -6.03
C ASN A 113 21.78 4.80 -5.39
N GLU A 114 22.94 5.43 -5.47
CA GLU A 114 23.10 6.85 -5.17
C GLU A 114 22.41 7.70 -6.24
N VAL A 115 21.52 8.59 -5.81
CA VAL A 115 20.86 9.58 -6.67
C VAL A 115 21.52 10.94 -6.52
N SER A 116 21.78 11.34 -5.28
CA SER A 116 22.45 12.60 -4.96
C SER A 116 23.09 12.54 -3.58
N ARG A 117 23.97 13.51 -3.32
CA ARG A 117 24.66 13.66 -2.03
C ARG A 117 24.56 15.11 -1.56
N GLN A 118 24.30 15.28 -0.27
CA GLN A 118 24.21 16.59 0.37
C GLN A 118 24.85 16.53 1.75
N GLY A 119 26.09 17.01 1.85
CA GLY A 119 26.87 16.98 3.09
C GLY A 119 27.02 15.55 3.64
N SER A 120 26.55 15.32 4.87
CA SER A 120 26.60 14.01 5.53
C SER A 120 25.45 13.06 5.15
N TRP A 121 24.69 13.37 4.11
CA TRP A 121 23.51 12.63 3.69
C TRP A 121 23.61 12.20 2.23
N VAL A 122 23.11 11.00 1.94
CA VAL A 122 23.04 10.45 0.59
C VAL A 122 21.59 10.10 0.29
N ARG A 123 21.06 10.61 -0.82
CA ARG A 123 19.76 10.19 -1.33
C ARG A 123 19.94 8.94 -2.15
N VAL A 124 19.19 7.92 -1.79
CA VAL A 124 19.31 6.57 -2.34
C VAL A 124 18.00 6.12 -2.97
N GLN A 125 18.12 5.32 -4.03
CA GLN A 125 17.01 4.65 -4.66
C GLN A 125 17.23 3.15 -4.81
N ARG A 126 16.16 2.37 -4.74
CA ARG A 126 16.17 0.94 -5.08
C ARG A 126 14.78 0.45 -5.51
N PRO A 127 14.67 -0.23 -6.68
CA PRO A 127 13.50 -1.02 -7.02
C PRO A 127 13.31 -2.15 -6.00
N ALA A 128 12.11 -2.29 -5.47
CA ALA A 128 11.80 -3.26 -4.44
C ALA A 128 10.31 -3.62 -4.47
N TRP A 129 9.90 -4.48 -3.55
CA TRP A 129 8.54 -4.97 -3.43
C TRP A 129 8.03 -4.80 -1.99
N ILE A 130 6.77 -4.42 -1.86
CA ILE A 130 6.08 -4.23 -0.59
C ILE A 130 4.73 -4.94 -0.61
N TRP A 131 4.20 -5.30 0.56
CA TRP A 131 2.89 -5.92 0.68
C TRP A 131 1.77 -4.94 0.33
N SER A 132 1.02 -5.22 -0.74
CA SER A 132 -0.04 -4.32 -1.22
C SER A 132 -1.14 -4.03 -0.19
N PRO A 133 -1.62 -5.02 0.60
CA PRO A 133 -2.61 -4.77 1.66
C PRO A 133 -2.18 -3.78 2.75
N SER A 134 -0.87 -3.55 2.91
CA SER A 134 -0.34 -2.58 3.87
C SER A 134 -0.27 -1.16 3.31
N LEU A 135 -0.70 -0.94 2.06
CA LEU A 135 -0.68 0.35 1.40
C LEU A 135 -2.07 0.98 1.37
N ALA A 136 -2.12 2.28 1.65
CA ALA A 136 -3.24 3.13 1.27
C ALA A 136 -2.82 4.02 0.10
N PRO A 137 -3.67 4.23 -0.91
CA PRO A 137 -3.42 5.23 -1.96
C PRO A 137 -3.20 6.62 -1.34
N ALA A 138 -2.25 7.37 -1.87
CA ALA A 138 -1.95 8.72 -1.43
C ALA A 138 -1.56 9.59 -2.63
N PRO A 139 -1.99 10.87 -2.69
CA PRO A 139 -1.53 11.78 -3.73
C PRO A 139 0.00 11.93 -3.68
N LEU A 140 0.66 11.90 -4.84
CA LEU A 140 2.08 12.23 -4.92
C LEU A 140 2.25 13.73 -4.58
N PRO A 141 3.24 14.11 -3.75
CA PRO A 141 3.57 15.52 -3.58
C PRO A 141 4.04 16.08 -4.93
N ALA A 142 3.47 17.22 -5.34
CA ALA A 142 3.96 17.95 -6.50
C ALA A 142 5.41 18.37 -6.23
N THR A 143 6.37 17.81 -6.96
CA THR A 143 7.75 18.30 -6.95
C THR A 143 7.76 19.73 -7.47
N SER A 144 7.86 20.70 -6.57
CA SER A 144 8.12 22.10 -6.90
C SER A 144 9.49 22.19 -7.56
N ARG A 145 9.50 22.31 -8.89
CA ARG A 145 10.68 22.70 -9.64
C ARG A 145 10.81 24.21 -9.45
N THR A 146 11.68 24.63 -8.52
CA THR A 146 11.99 26.04 -8.29
C THR A 146 12.55 26.65 -9.56
N ALA A 147 11.74 27.43 -10.28
CA ALA A 147 12.20 28.37 -11.29
C ALA A 147 12.64 29.65 -10.57
N ALA A 148 13.85 30.10 -10.85
CA ALA A 148 14.43 31.33 -10.31
C ALA A 148 13.61 32.58 -10.74
N PRO A 149 13.50 33.62 -9.88
CA PRO A 149 12.75 34.84 -10.21
C PRO A 149 13.61 35.87 -10.95
N PRO A 150 13.09 36.57 -11.98
CA PRO A 150 13.64 37.85 -12.43
C PRO A 150 13.13 39.02 -11.55
N PRO A 151 13.81 40.19 -11.56
CA PRO A 151 13.70 41.20 -10.51
C PRO A 151 12.45 42.07 -10.60
N ALA A 152 12.11 42.65 -9.45
CA ALA A 152 10.93 43.46 -9.20
C ALA A 152 10.96 44.84 -9.88
N THR A 153 9.81 45.26 -10.40
CA THR A 153 9.43 46.68 -10.44
C THR A 153 8.16 46.88 -9.61
N ARG A 154 8.35 47.68 -8.57
CA ARG A 154 7.43 48.15 -7.55
C ARG A 154 6.24 48.90 -8.17
N ASN A 155 5.01 48.50 -7.82
CA ASN A 155 3.90 49.39 -7.45
C ASN A 155 2.72 48.58 -6.89
N ALA A 156 2.36 48.87 -5.65
CA ALA A 156 1.12 48.54 -4.93
C ALA A 156 0.64 49.87 -4.30
N PRO A 157 -0.61 50.04 -3.80
CA PRO A 157 -1.58 49.03 -3.33
C PRO A 157 -3.03 49.35 -3.83
N VAL A 158 -4.17 48.70 -3.52
CA VAL A 158 -4.74 48.03 -2.34
C VAL A 158 -5.92 47.16 -2.84
N ALA A 159 -6.11 45.95 -2.31
CA ALA A 159 -7.39 45.38 -1.84
C ALA A 159 -7.25 43.88 -1.57
N ALA A 160 -7.67 43.44 -0.40
CA ALA A 160 -7.68 42.06 0.05
C ALA A 160 -8.74 41.24 -0.70
N ASP A 161 -8.40 40.01 -1.10
CA ASP A 161 -9.32 38.88 -0.93
C ASP A 161 -8.57 37.54 -0.96
N SER A 162 -9.10 36.58 -0.21
CA SER A 162 -8.54 35.23 -0.05
C SER A 162 -9.05 34.24 -1.12
N VAL A 163 -8.22 33.23 -1.40
CA VAL A 163 -8.50 31.91 -2.01
C VAL A 163 -8.65 31.80 -3.55
N ALA A 164 -7.74 31.04 -4.17
CA ALA A 164 -8.08 29.99 -5.14
C ALA A 164 -6.89 29.03 -5.33
N ALA A 165 -7.00 27.83 -4.75
CA ALA A 165 -6.19 26.68 -5.15
C ALA A 165 -6.65 26.19 -6.54
N PRO A 166 -5.77 25.63 -7.38
CA PRO A 166 -6.17 25.11 -8.69
C PRO A 166 -7.09 23.89 -8.56
N SER A 167 -8.30 23.99 -9.12
CA SER A 167 -9.30 22.93 -9.14
C SER A 167 -8.86 21.70 -9.96
N PRO A 168 -9.22 20.46 -9.53
CA PRO A 168 -9.15 19.29 -10.39
C PRO A 168 -10.13 19.46 -11.56
N ALA A 169 -9.71 19.09 -12.77
CA ALA A 169 -10.53 19.25 -13.97
C ALA A 169 -11.83 18.43 -13.86
N PRO A 170 -13.01 19.05 -14.06
CA PRO A 170 -14.27 18.32 -14.09
C PRO A 170 -14.34 17.45 -15.35
N VAL A 171 -14.61 16.16 -15.19
CA VAL A 171 -15.01 15.30 -16.31
C VAL A 171 -16.54 15.30 -16.32
N ALA A 172 -17.13 16.16 -17.14
CA ALA A 172 -18.57 16.20 -17.36
C ALA A 172 -19.01 15.01 -18.23
N ALA A 173 -19.78 14.09 -17.66
CA ALA A 173 -20.76 13.26 -18.36
C ALA A 173 -21.52 12.39 -17.35
N GLY A 174 -22.85 12.33 -17.49
CA GLY A 174 -23.70 11.44 -16.70
C GLY A 174 -23.36 10.00 -17.07
N ARG A 175 -22.93 9.21 -16.09
CA ARG A 175 -22.37 7.88 -16.30
C ARG A 175 -22.98 6.88 -15.32
N THR A 176 -23.10 5.64 -15.77
CA THR A 176 -23.51 4.52 -14.93
C THR A 176 -22.29 3.96 -14.22
N LEU A 177 -22.36 3.83 -12.90
CA LEU A 177 -21.34 3.20 -12.09
C LEU A 177 -21.66 1.71 -11.97
N SER A 178 -20.74 0.85 -12.41
CA SER A 178 -20.89 -0.61 -12.35
C SER A 178 -19.88 -1.23 -11.38
N ARG A 179 -20.26 -2.33 -10.73
CA ARG A 179 -19.42 -3.08 -9.77
C ARG A 179 -18.24 -3.76 -10.44
N SER A 180 -18.42 -4.15 -11.70
CA SER A 180 -17.44 -4.86 -12.50
C SER A 180 -17.27 -4.19 -13.88
N PRO A 181 -16.11 -4.36 -14.55
CA PRO A 181 -15.84 -3.85 -15.90
C PRO A 181 -16.63 -4.54 -17.03
N ASP A 182 -17.70 -5.26 -16.73
CA ASP A 182 -18.58 -5.94 -17.69
C ASP A 182 -19.89 -5.19 -17.95
N GLY A 183 -20.16 -4.13 -17.16
CA GLY A 183 -21.36 -3.30 -17.26
C GLY A 183 -22.66 -3.97 -16.80
N ARG A 184 -22.61 -5.22 -16.31
CA ARG A 184 -23.82 -6.01 -16.00
C ARG A 184 -24.38 -5.75 -14.60
N ASP A 185 -23.58 -5.20 -13.70
CA ASP A 185 -23.93 -4.98 -12.29
C ASP A 185 -23.87 -3.49 -11.94
N THR A 186 -24.91 -2.76 -12.34
CA THR A 186 -25.04 -1.32 -12.09
C THR A 186 -25.29 -1.03 -10.61
N ILE A 187 -24.40 -0.25 -10.00
CA ILE A 187 -24.47 0.20 -8.61
C ILE A 187 -25.27 1.51 -8.50
N ALA A 188 -25.02 2.47 -9.40
CA ALA A 188 -25.60 3.81 -9.30
C ALA A 188 -25.59 4.55 -10.64
N HIS A 189 -26.48 5.53 -10.78
CA HIS A 189 -26.43 6.52 -11.84
C HIS A 189 -25.79 7.80 -11.30
N VAL A 190 -24.70 8.23 -11.92
CA VAL A 190 -23.96 9.42 -11.51
C VAL A 190 -24.40 10.60 -12.37
N GLY A 191 -24.86 11.67 -11.73
CA GLY A 191 -25.31 12.89 -12.40
C GLY A 191 -24.18 13.58 -13.17
N ARG A 192 -24.53 14.33 -14.23
CA ARG A 192 -23.59 14.96 -15.18
C ARG A 192 -22.55 15.89 -14.53
N GLU A 193 -22.89 16.46 -13.39
CA GLU A 193 -22.07 17.42 -12.62
C GLU A 193 -21.38 16.78 -11.40
N THR A 194 -21.47 15.46 -11.24
CA THR A 194 -20.87 14.80 -10.07
C THR A 194 -19.36 14.71 -10.24
N GLN A 195 -18.63 15.29 -9.29
CA GLN A 195 -17.18 15.15 -9.26
C GLN A 195 -16.80 13.70 -8.92
N MET A 196 -15.96 13.11 -9.76
CA MET A 196 -15.49 11.75 -9.60
C MET A 196 -13.97 11.73 -9.59
N GLU A 197 -13.38 11.06 -8.61
CA GLU A 197 -11.95 10.78 -8.59
C GLU A 197 -11.69 9.52 -9.42
N VAL A 198 -10.96 9.64 -10.54
CA VAL A 198 -10.60 8.48 -11.36
C VAL A 198 -9.40 7.76 -10.71
N LEU A 199 -9.64 6.55 -10.21
CA LEU A 199 -8.66 5.70 -9.53
C LEU A 199 -7.82 4.84 -10.49
N GLY A 200 -8.31 4.60 -11.71
CA GLY A 200 -7.61 3.78 -12.72
C GLY A 200 -8.45 3.59 -13.97
N ARG A 201 -7.85 3.06 -15.04
CA ARG A 201 -8.55 2.75 -16.30
C ARG A 201 -8.15 1.38 -16.82
N GLU A 202 -9.12 0.67 -17.38
CA GLU A 202 -8.96 -0.64 -18.00
C GLU A 202 -9.83 -0.70 -19.25
N GLY A 203 -9.22 -0.63 -20.44
CA GLY A 203 -9.95 -0.50 -21.70
C GLY A 203 -10.83 0.74 -21.73
N GLU A 204 -12.13 0.56 -22.04
CA GLU A 204 -13.14 1.63 -22.04
C GLU A 204 -13.67 1.97 -20.64
N TRP A 205 -13.21 1.25 -19.60
CA TRP A 205 -13.68 1.40 -18.23
C TRP A 205 -12.76 2.29 -17.40
N ALA A 206 -13.38 3.13 -16.58
CA ALA A 206 -12.67 3.91 -15.56
C ALA A 206 -13.15 3.46 -14.19
N ARG A 207 -12.22 3.05 -13.33
CA ARG A 207 -12.49 2.86 -11.91
C ARG A 207 -12.55 4.24 -11.28
N VAL A 208 -13.69 4.61 -10.73
CA VAL A 208 -13.91 5.93 -10.13
C VAL A 208 -14.29 5.79 -8.66
N ARG A 209 -13.95 6.79 -7.85
CA ARG A 209 -14.48 7.02 -6.52
C ARG A 209 -15.38 8.25 -6.57
N VAL A 210 -16.54 8.10 -5.95
CA VAL A 210 -17.51 9.18 -5.79
C VAL A 210 -17.72 9.35 -4.29
N GLU A 211 -17.72 10.59 -3.83
CA GLU A 211 -18.07 10.94 -2.45
C GLU A 211 -19.46 11.57 -2.44
N GLY A 212 -20.28 11.19 -1.47
CA GLY A 212 -21.64 11.69 -1.38
C GLY A 212 -22.32 11.28 -0.08
N TRP A 213 -23.35 12.04 0.26
CA TRP A 213 -24.22 11.77 1.40
C TRP A 213 -25.52 11.16 0.88
N VAL A 214 -25.92 10.04 1.47
CA VAL A 214 -27.23 9.44 1.21
C VAL A 214 -28.14 9.75 2.39
N ARG A 215 -29.41 10.06 2.11
CA ARG A 215 -30.40 10.24 3.16
C ARG A 215 -30.68 8.88 3.79
N VAL A 216 -30.63 8.83 5.11
CA VAL A 216 -30.93 7.64 5.89
C VAL A 216 -32.25 7.88 6.61
N GLY A 217 -33.24 6.99 6.41
CA GLY A 217 -34.47 7.04 7.20
C GLY A 217 -34.20 6.83 8.68
N ALA A 218 -35.06 7.34 9.57
CA ALA A 218 -34.89 7.22 11.03
C ALA A 218 -34.74 5.76 11.53
N ASN A 219 -35.16 4.78 10.73
CA ASN A 219 -35.08 3.35 11.02
C ASN A 219 -34.14 2.58 10.06
N GLU A 220 -33.39 3.26 9.20
CA GLU A 220 -32.42 2.62 8.31
C GLU A 220 -31.00 2.76 8.90
N SER A 221 -30.22 1.67 8.89
CA SER A 221 -28.82 1.72 9.31
C SER A 221 -27.91 1.38 8.13
N LEU A 222 -27.05 2.33 7.73
CA LEU A 222 -25.96 2.10 6.76
C LEU A 222 -24.71 1.57 7.47
N ASN A 223 -24.85 0.43 8.16
CA ASN A 223 -23.69 -0.25 8.70
C ASN A 223 -22.97 -1.00 7.56
N ALA A 224 -21.64 -1.05 7.60
CA ALA A 224 -20.90 -2.03 6.82
C ALA A 224 -21.56 -3.41 7.06
N PRO A 225 -21.73 -4.26 6.03
CA PRO A 225 -22.35 -5.56 6.21
C PRO A 225 -21.69 -6.24 7.41
N GLY A 226 -22.53 -6.60 8.39
CA GLY A 226 -22.07 -7.16 9.66
C GLY A 226 -21.24 -8.43 9.43
N PRO A 227 -20.48 -8.87 10.44
CA PRO A 227 -19.65 -10.05 10.29
C PRO A 227 -20.50 -11.27 9.91
N LEU A 228 -20.01 -12.05 8.93
CA LEU A 228 -20.62 -13.32 8.55
C LEU A 228 -20.51 -14.30 9.72
N ARG A 229 -21.66 -14.79 10.21
CA ARG A 229 -21.73 -15.67 11.39
C ARG A 229 -21.84 -17.16 11.04
N ASP A 230 -22.49 -17.46 9.93
CA ASP A 230 -22.83 -18.84 9.55
C ASP A 230 -21.95 -19.41 8.43
N LEU A 231 -20.82 -18.74 8.14
CA LEU A 231 -19.89 -19.21 7.12
C LEU A 231 -19.09 -20.40 7.67
N SER A 232 -19.21 -21.59 7.07
CA SER A 232 -18.38 -22.74 7.46
C SER A 232 -16.97 -22.66 6.88
N LEU A 233 -16.03 -23.37 7.51
CA LEU A 233 -14.66 -23.50 7.00
C LEU A 233 -14.62 -24.13 5.61
N ARG A 234 -15.42 -25.18 5.36
CA ARG A 234 -15.58 -25.74 4.01
C ARG A 234 -16.05 -24.71 3.00
N ALA A 235 -17.07 -23.91 3.33
CA ALA A 235 -17.61 -22.90 2.43
C ALA A 235 -16.57 -21.81 2.11
N LEU A 236 -15.82 -21.35 3.11
CA LEU A 236 -14.74 -20.39 2.94
C LEU A 236 -13.64 -20.93 1.99
N ARG A 237 -13.29 -22.21 2.11
CA ARG A 237 -12.25 -22.85 1.28
C ARG A 237 -12.72 -23.19 -0.14
N ALA A 238 -14.02 -23.39 -0.33
CA ALA A 238 -14.62 -23.70 -1.62
C ALA A 238 -14.61 -22.49 -2.55
N ASP A 239 -14.80 -21.28 -2.00
CA ASP A 239 -14.81 -20.03 -2.75
C ASP A 239 -13.95 -18.94 -2.07
N PRO A 240 -12.62 -19.13 -2.02
CA PRO A 240 -11.74 -18.32 -1.18
C PRO A 240 -11.61 -16.87 -1.65
N GLU A 241 -11.76 -16.61 -2.95
CA GLU A 241 -11.65 -15.25 -3.50
C GLU A 241 -12.90 -14.41 -3.25
N ARG A 242 -14.09 -15.02 -3.23
CA ARG A 242 -15.35 -14.34 -2.91
C ARG A 242 -15.36 -13.73 -1.51
N PHE A 243 -14.77 -14.42 -0.54
CA PHE A 243 -14.78 -14.01 0.86
C PHE A 243 -13.54 -13.22 1.27
N ARG A 244 -12.59 -12.97 0.36
CA ARG A 244 -11.39 -12.18 0.68
C ARG A 244 -11.78 -10.78 1.14
N GLY A 245 -11.23 -10.35 2.27
CA GLY A 245 -11.53 -9.05 2.88
C GLY A 245 -12.88 -8.97 3.60
N ALA A 246 -13.73 -10.00 3.52
CA ALA A 246 -14.94 -10.07 4.31
C ALA A 246 -14.60 -10.20 5.80
N THR A 247 -15.50 -9.68 6.64
CA THR A 247 -15.41 -9.84 8.08
C THR A 247 -16.31 -11.01 8.49
N LEU A 248 -15.80 -11.88 9.34
CA LEU A 248 -16.53 -13.02 9.89
C LEU A 248 -16.47 -13.00 11.42
N GLN A 249 -17.42 -13.69 12.03
CA GLN A 249 -17.49 -13.90 13.47
C GLN A 249 -17.59 -15.41 13.71
N TRP A 250 -16.59 -15.95 14.40
CA TRP A 250 -16.47 -17.39 14.66
C TRP A 250 -16.17 -17.67 16.12
N GLN A 251 -16.74 -18.76 16.66
CA GLN A 251 -16.29 -19.32 17.92
C GLN A 251 -15.22 -20.37 17.68
N VAL A 252 -13.96 -20.05 17.90
CA VAL A 252 -12.85 -20.97 17.62
C VAL A 252 -12.29 -21.55 18.91
N GLN A 253 -11.69 -22.73 18.83
CA GLN A 253 -10.94 -23.28 19.96
C GLN A 253 -9.46 -22.89 19.84
N PHE A 254 -8.99 -22.07 20.77
CA PHE A 254 -7.60 -21.65 20.85
C PHE A 254 -6.70 -22.85 21.13
N MET A 255 -5.65 -23.07 20.33
CA MET A 255 -4.67 -24.12 20.59
C MET A 255 -3.35 -23.56 21.08
N ALA A 256 -2.80 -22.58 20.36
CA ALA A 256 -1.52 -22.00 20.67
C ALA A 256 -1.35 -20.62 20.05
N LEU A 257 -0.55 -19.79 20.70
CA LEU A 257 0.03 -18.57 20.12
C LEU A 257 1.41 -18.90 19.58
N GLN A 258 1.64 -18.67 18.29
CA GLN A 258 2.90 -18.93 17.61
C GLN A 258 3.39 -17.69 16.88
N ARG A 259 4.60 -17.77 16.32
CA ARG A 259 5.16 -16.76 15.42
C ARG A 259 5.41 -17.37 14.05
N ALA A 260 5.04 -16.65 13.00
CA ALA A 260 5.22 -17.14 11.64
C ALA A 260 6.72 -17.21 11.27
N ASP A 261 7.12 -18.33 10.68
CA ASP A 261 8.43 -18.49 10.05
C ASP A 261 8.48 -17.82 8.66
N SER A 262 9.62 -17.89 7.97
CA SER A 262 9.77 -17.31 6.63
C SER A 262 9.12 -18.10 5.49
N VAL A 263 8.67 -19.34 5.73
CA VAL A 263 8.04 -20.18 4.71
C VAL A 263 6.55 -19.84 4.56
N ARG A 264 5.92 -19.36 5.64
CA ARG A 264 4.52 -18.93 5.67
C ARG A 264 4.31 -17.56 5.04
N THR A 265 4.25 -17.51 3.70
CA THR A 265 4.11 -16.26 2.92
C THR A 265 2.81 -15.48 3.16
N ASP A 266 1.78 -16.11 3.74
CA ASP A 266 0.52 -15.45 4.10
C ASP A 266 0.63 -14.59 5.39
N PHE A 267 1.79 -14.64 6.06
CA PHE A 267 2.11 -13.91 7.29
C PHE A 267 3.33 -13.02 7.09
N GLN A 268 3.43 -11.96 7.89
CA GLN A 268 4.69 -11.25 8.06
C GLN A 268 5.67 -12.14 8.86
N ARG A 269 6.97 -11.97 8.62
CA ARG A 269 7.98 -12.78 9.35
C ARG A 269 7.92 -12.46 10.84
N GLY A 270 7.75 -13.49 11.66
CA GLY A 270 7.63 -13.35 13.10
C GLY A 270 6.29 -12.78 13.57
N GLU A 271 5.32 -12.59 12.67
CA GLU A 271 3.97 -12.15 12.99
C GLU A 271 3.36 -13.14 13.98
N PRO A 272 2.86 -12.66 15.14
CA PRO A 272 2.19 -13.53 16.07
C PRO A 272 0.85 -13.98 15.46
N TYR A 273 0.54 -15.26 15.60
CA TYR A 273 -0.72 -15.81 15.12
C TYR A 273 -1.28 -16.84 16.09
N ILE A 274 -2.60 -16.90 16.16
CA ILE A 274 -3.34 -17.96 16.85
C ILE A 274 -3.46 -19.14 15.89
N LEU A 275 -3.03 -20.31 16.34
CA LEU A 275 -3.47 -21.57 15.79
C LEU A 275 -4.76 -21.97 16.52
N ALA A 276 -5.84 -22.13 15.78
CA ALA A 276 -7.13 -22.50 16.33
C ALA A 276 -7.78 -23.63 15.51
N ARG A 277 -8.66 -24.40 16.16
CA ARG A 277 -9.53 -25.35 15.46
C ARG A 277 -10.77 -24.67 14.94
N ASP A 278 -11.32 -25.29 13.91
CA ASP A 278 -12.59 -24.93 13.30
C ASP A 278 -13.71 -24.66 14.32
N PRO A 279 -14.54 -23.63 14.08
CA PRO A 279 -15.69 -23.30 14.93
C PRO A 279 -16.85 -24.30 14.89
N GLY A 280 -17.01 -25.08 13.81
CA GLY A 280 -18.16 -25.96 13.57
C GLY A 280 -17.90 -27.45 13.81
N GLY A 281 -16.73 -27.81 14.36
CA GLY A 281 -16.34 -29.20 14.57
C GLY A 281 -15.83 -29.92 13.31
N GLU A 282 -15.63 -29.21 12.20
CA GLU A 282 -14.98 -29.78 11.02
C GLU A 282 -13.49 -30.02 11.29
N PRO A 283 -12.90 -31.10 10.73
CA PRO A 283 -11.46 -31.33 10.85
C PRO A 283 -10.72 -30.24 10.08
N GLY A 284 -10.04 -29.35 10.81
CA GLY A 284 -9.22 -28.31 10.22
C GLY A 284 -8.66 -27.31 11.21
N PHE A 285 -7.65 -26.59 10.76
CA PHE A 285 -7.08 -25.46 11.47
C PHE A 285 -7.45 -24.15 10.77
N VAL A 286 -7.55 -23.10 11.57
CA VAL A 286 -7.57 -21.72 11.11
C VAL A 286 -6.38 -21.00 11.73
N TYR A 287 -5.70 -20.20 10.91
CA TYR A 287 -4.59 -19.39 11.35
C TYR A 287 -5.05 -17.94 11.42
N ILE A 288 -4.92 -17.30 12.58
CA ILE A 288 -5.43 -15.94 12.80
C ILE A 288 -4.25 -15.05 13.18
N ALA A 289 -3.83 -14.16 12.29
CA ALA A 289 -2.82 -13.15 12.57
C ALA A 289 -3.29 -12.21 13.68
N VAL A 290 -2.45 -11.97 14.67
CA VAL A 290 -2.75 -11.18 15.86
C VAL A 290 -2.07 -9.82 15.72
N PRO A 291 -2.82 -8.70 15.70
CA PRO A 291 -2.21 -7.38 15.76
C PRO A 291 -1.55 -7.16 17.12
N ASN A 292 -0.47 -6.39 17.15
CA ASN A 292 0.29 -6.12 18.39
C ASN A 292 -0.59 -5.53 19.51
N THR A 293 -1.64 -4.78 19.16
CA THR A 293 -2.62 -4.21 20.09
C THR A 293 -3.42 -5.25 20.85
N LEU A 294 -3.66 -6.43 20.27
CA LEU A 294 -4.41 -7.52 20.89
C LEU A 294 -3.50 -8.62 21.47
N LEU A 295 -2.19 -8.53 21.26
CA LEU A 295 -1.24 -9.57 21.67
C LEU A 295 -1.24 -9.82 23.18
N ALA A 296 -1.38 -8.77 23.98
CA ALA A 296 -1.44 -8.90 25.44
C ALA A 296 -2.68 -9.67 25.91
N GLU A 297 -3.82 -9.50 25.23
CA GLU A 297 -5.05 -10.23 25.53
C GLU A 297 -4.99 -11.69 25.07
N VAL A 298 -4.39 -11.94 23.90
CA VAL A 298 -4.23 -13.31 23.38
C VAL A 298 -3.27 -14.13 24.25
N ARG A 299 -2.22 -13.51 24.83
CA ARG A 299 -1.28 -14.19 25.74
C ARG A 299 -1.91 -14.72 27.02
N LYS A 300 -3.08 -14.21 27.41
CA LYS A 300 -3.82 -14.64 28.60
C LYS A 300 -4.70 -15.85 28.34
N LEU A 301 -4.86 -16.27 27.08
CA LEU A 301 -5.71 -17.40 26.71
C LEU A 301 -5.10 -18.72 27.16
N ALA A 302 -5.95 -19.59 27.72
CA ALA A 302 -5.57 -20.95 28.06
C ALA A 302 -5.69 -21.86 26.82
N PRO A 303 -4.77 -22.82 26.61
CA PRO A 303 -4.94 -23.84 25.58
C PRO A 303 -6.31 -24.53 25.70
N LEU A 304 -6.94 -24.78 24.55
CA LEU A 304 -8.27 -25.38 24.39
C LEU A 304 -9.46 -24.52 24.84
N GLU A 305 -9.23 -23.28 25.28
CA GLU A 305 -10.28 -22.30 25.55
C GLU A 305 -11.07 -21.96 24.28
N ARG A 306 -12.39 -21.86 24.39
CA ARG A 306 -13.25 -21.39 23.30
C ARG A 306 -13.33 -19.88 23.37
N ILE A 307 -13.06 -19.24 22.25
CA ILE A 307 -13.05 -17.78 22.11
C ILE A 307 -13.92 -17.39 20.93
N GLU A 308 -14.64 -16.29 21.07
CA GLU A 308 -15.30 -15.66 19.94
C GLU A 308 -14.36 -14.64 19.31
N VAL A 309 -14.14 -14.76 18.01
CA VAL A 309 -13.27 -13.88 17.24
C VAL A 309 -14.08 -13.19 16.16
N VAL A 310 -13.89 -11.87 16.03
CA VAL A 310 -14.23 -11.15 14.81
C VAL A 310 -12.94 -11.00 14.03
N ALA A 311 -12.93 -11.48 12.80
CA ALA A 311 -11.72 -11.52 11.99
C ALA A 311 -12.00 -11.18 10.52
N ARG A 312 -11.01 -10.60 9.86
CA ARG A 312 -11.04 -10.33 8.42
C ARG A 312 -10.34 -11.44 7.66
N VAL A 313 -10.92 -11.91 6.56
CA VAL A 313 -10.29 -12.94 5.72
C VAL A 313 -9.12 -12.33 4.95
N ARG A 314 -7.88 -12.75 5.24
CA ARG A 314 -6.70 -12.42 4.42
C ARG A 314 -6.61 -13.34 3.21
N SER A 315 -6.79 -14.65 3.46
CA SER A 315 -6.82 -15.70 2.44
C SER A 315 -7.78 -16.80 2.89
N GLY A 316 -8.76 -17.16 2.04
CA GLY A 316 -9.66 -18.29 2.31
C GLY A 316 -8.96 -19.67 2.18
N ARG A 317 -7.79 -19.71 1.54
CA ARG A 317 -6.99 -20.93 1.34
C ARG A 317 -5.52 -20.59 1.15
N SER A 318 -4.71 -20.79 2.19
CA SER A 318 -3.25 -20.66 2.12
C SER A 318 -2.66 -21.61 1.07
N PRO A 319 -1.77 -21.16 0.18
CA PRO A 319 -1.06 -22.03 -0.76
C PRO A 319 -0.21 -23.10 -0.06
N LEU A 320 0.33 -22.78 1.11
CA LEU A 320 1.23 -23.65 1.86
C LEU A 320 0.47 -24.72 2.67
N THR A 321 -0.58 -24.30 3.38
CA THR A 321 -1.27 -25.17 4.35
C THR A 321 -2.65 -25.64 3.89
N GLY A 322 -3.21 -25.03 2.83
CA GLY A 322 -4.57 -25.30 2.38
C GLY A 322 -5.67 -24.82 3.34
N HIS A 323 -5.30 -24.18 4.44
CA HIS A 323 -6.19 -23.66 5.49
C HIS A 323 -6.31 -22.13 5.38
N PRO A 324 -7.40 -21.53 5.88
CA PRO A 324 -7.58 -20.09 5.82
C PRO A 324 -6.63 -19.35 6.78
N VAL A 325 -6.31 -18.13 6.35
CA VAL A 325 -5.55 -17.14 7.12
C VAL A 325 -6.43 -15.92 7.32
N LEU A 326 -6.65 -15.57 8.58
CA LEU A 326 -7.48 -14.46 9.01
C LEU A 326 -6.64 -13.40 9.72
N GLU A 327 -7.19 -12.20 9.88
CA GLU A 327 -6.64 -11.12 10.68
C GLU A 327 -7.60 -10.78 11.81
N LEU A 328 -7.12 -10.87 13.05
CA LEU A 328 -7.92 -10.62 14.23
C LEU A 328 -8.30 -9.14 14.31
N VAL A 329 -9.60 -8.87 14.42
CA VAL A 329 -10.17 -7.53 14.62
C VAL A 329 -10.61 -7.38 16.07
N GLU A 330 -11.30 -8.38 16.61
CA GLU A 330 -11.83 -8.37 17.97
C GLU A 330 -11.76 -9.78 18.57
N LEU A 331 -11.57 -9.85 19.89
CA LEU A 331 -11.53 -11.08 20.67
C LEU A 331 -12.49 -10.93 21.86
N ARG A 332 -13.35 -11.93 22.05
CA ARG A 332 -14.26 -12.07 23.20
C ARG A 332 -14.11 -13.45 23.82
N ARG A 333 -14.27 -13.51 25.14
CA ARG A 333 -14.18 -14.73 25.95
C ARG A 333 -15.55 -15.04 26.53
#